data_AF-A0A1Y1KSW8-F1
#
_entry.id   AF-A0A1Y1KSW8-F1
#
_cell.length_a   1.000
_cell.length_b   1.000
_cell.length_c   1.000
_cell.angle_alpha   90.00
_cell.angle_beta   90.00
_cell.angle_gamma   90.00
#
_symmetry.space_group_name_H-M   'P 1'
#
loop_
_entity.id
_entity.type
_entity.pdbx_description
1 polymer ?
#
loop_
_entity_poly.entity_id
_entity_poly.type
_entity_poly.pdbx_seq_one_letter_code
_entity_poly.pdbx_strand_id
1 'polypeptide(L)'
;MLPPSVAKIAQRSPALTRAASTATAQKAVKKEGDISDAFVSLSGARRPPLPDRFRKLKCDLVRGRERQIADSWTRLLRRLRAENDIIAQKGSDVIPQVNFADLDAGCEGLKEEIRKRGAIVVRGVIPESEARAYKEEIEDYVKKNPWTRGE
;
A
#
# COMPACT_ATOMS: atom_id res chain seq x y z
N MET A 1 -61.37 34.86 -52.47
CA MET A 1 -60.57 34.86 -53.71
C MET A 1 -59.41 33.87 -53.53
N LEU A 2 -59.09 33.15 -54.60
CA LEU A 2 -58.32 31.89 -54.75
C LEU A 2 -56.81 31.93 -54.30
N PRO A 3 -56.13 30.75 -54.21
CA PRO A 3 -54.90 30.42 -53.45
C PRO A 3 -53.60 30.56 -54.30
N PRO A 4 -52.38 30.08 -53.91
CA PRO A 4 -51.98 28.65 -53.98
C PRO A 4 -50.92 28.18 -52.90
N SER A 5 -50.95 26.91 -52.49
CA SER A 5 -50.00 25.80 -52.77
C SER A 5 -48.50 26.06 -52.50
N VAL A 6 -47.85 25.24 -51.66
CA VAL A 6 -46.54 24.56 -51.93
C VAL A 6 -46.31 23.35 -50.98
N ALA A 7 -46.08 22.20 -51.62
CA ALA A 7 -45.28 21.00 -51.32
C ALA A 7 -44.84 20.59 -49.88
N LYS A 8 -45.05 19.29 -49.60
CA LYS A 8 -44.32 18.46 -48.62
C LYS A 8 -42.85 18.29 -49.07
N ILE A 9 -41.89 18.56 -48.18
CA ILE A 9 -40.53 18.02 -48.27
C ILE A 9 -40.18 17.42 -46.91
N ALA A 10 -40.13 16.08 -46.86
CA ALA A 10 -39.59 15.32 -45.76
C ALA A 10 -38.05 15.34 -45.85
N GLN A 11 -37.38 16.00 -44.93
CA GLN A 11 -35.92 15.95 -44.84
C GLN A 11 -35.52 14.71 -44.03
N ARG A 12 -35.01 13.68 -44.73
CA ARG A 12 -34.28 12.56 -44.14
C ARG A 12 -32.89 13.05 -43.74
N SER A 13 -32.55 12.97 -42.45
CA SER A 13 -31.19 13.14 -41.96
C SER A 13 -30.30 11.98 -42.44
N PRO A 14 -29.07 12.23 -42.93
CA PRO A 14 -28.16 11.15 -43.27
C PRO A 14 -27.59 10.50 -42.01
N ALA A 15 -27.61 9.17 -41.96
CA ALA A 15 -26.98 8.39 -40.91
C ALA A 15 -25.44 8.57 -40.98
N LEU A 16 -24.84 8.95 -39.85
CA LEU A 16 -23.39 8.96 -39.67
C LEU A 16 -22.90 7.53 -39.49
N THR A 17 -22.37 6.94 -40.57
CA THR A 17 -21.67 5.65 -40.52
C THR A 17 -20.33 5.84 -39.81
N ARG A 18 -20.21 5.34 -38.57
CA ARG A 18 -18.95 5.36 -37.83
C ARG A 18 -18.04 4.23 -38.35
N ALA A 19 -16.99 4.58 -39.08
CA ALA A 19 -15.97 3.63 -39.51
C ALA A 19 -15.24 3.06 -38.27
N ALA A 20 -15.29 1.74 -38.10
CA ALA A 20 -14.52 1.03 -37.10
C ALA A 20 -13.08 0.84 -37.63
N SER A 21 -12.13 1.62 -37.12
CA SER A 21 -10.70 1.34 -37.33
C SER A 21 -10.28 0.25 -36.36
N THR A 22 -10.07 -0.97 -36.87
CA THR A 22 -9.37 -2.03 -36.15
C THR A 22 -7.88 -1.68 -36.07
N ALA A 23 -7.48 -0.97 -35.01
CA ALA A 23 -6.07 -0.90 -34.64
C ALA A 23 -5.69 -2.24 -33.99
N THR A 24 -4.91 -3.05 -34.71
CA THR A 24 -4.23 -4.21 -34.15
C THR A 24 -3.18 -3.75 -33.14
N ALA A 25 -3.59 -3.55 -31.89
CA ALA A 25 -2.66 -3.37 -30.79
C ALA A 25 -1.96 -4.72 -30.56
N GLN A 26 -0.76 -4.88 -31.12
CA GLN A 26 0.14 -5.96 -30.73
C GLN A 26 0.43 -5.82 -29.24
N LYS A 27 -0.17 -6.70 -28.44
CA LYS A 27 0.06 -6.78 -27.00
C LYS A 27 1.48 -7.33 -26.81
N ALA A 28 2.45 -6.44 -26.69
CA ALA A 28 3.80 -6.79 -26.29
C ALA A 28 3.71 -7.45 -24.91
N VAL A 29 4.11 -8.72 -24.81
CA VAL A 29 4.24 -9.43 -23.53
C VAL A 29 5.34 -8.72 -22.75
N LYS A 30 4.95 -7.86 -21.81
CA LYS A 30 5.90 -7.23 -20.90
C LYS A 30 6.49 -8.32 -20.01
N LYS A 31 7.81 -8.40 -20.03
CA LYS A 31 8.61 -9.27 -19.17
C LYS A 31 8.29 -8.92 -17.71
N GLU A 32 8.02 -9.93 -16.90
CA GLU A 32 7.78 -9.83 -15.47
C GLU A 32 8.98 -9.09 -14.83
N GLY A 33 8.73 -7.96 -14.16
CA GLY A 33 9.77 -7.15 -13.55
C GLY A 33 10.36 -7.85 -12.33
N ASP A 34 11.69 -7.78 -12.17
CA ASP A 34 12.38 -8.32 -11.01
C ASP A 34 12.34 -7.30 -9.85
N ILE A 35 12.40 -7.76 -8.60
CA ILE A 35 12.49 -6.91 -7.42
C ILE A 35 13.71 -5.98 -7.51
N SER A 36 14.75 -6.40 -8.23
CA SER A 36 15.91 -5.56 -8.55
C SER A 36 15.59 -4.34 -9.43
N ASP A 37 14.50 -4.34 -10.19
CA ASP A 37 14.03 -3.21 -11.01
C ASP A 37 13.38 -2.11 -10.15
N ALA A 38 12.65 -2.50 -9.11
CA ALA A 38 12.04 -1.56 -8.16
C ALA A 38 13.05 -1.03 -7.13
N PHE A 39 14.07 -1.82 -6.81
CA PHE A 39 15.06 -1.48 -5.78
C PHE A 39 16.48 -1.42 -6.37
N VAL A 40 16.87 -0.23 -6.82
CA VAL A 40 18.26 0.09 -7.24
C VAL A 40 19.33 -0.32 -6.21
N SER A 41 18.97 -0.40 -4.92
CA SER A 41 19.88 -0.88 -3.87
C SER A 41 20.26 -2.36 -4.02
N LEU A 42 19.45 -3.16 -4.73
CA LEU A 42 19.68 -4.60 -5.00
C LEU A 42 20.38 -4.84 -6.34
N SER A 43 20.37 -3.87 -7.27
CA SER A 43 20.96 -4.01 -8.61
C SER A 43 22.47 -3.76 -8.65
N GLY A 44 23.10 -3.43 -7.52
CA GLY A 44 24.53 -3.08 -7.43
C GLY A 44 24.88 -1.73 -8.08
N ALA A 45 23.91 -1.03 -8.66
CA ALA A 45 24.12 0.28 -9.27
C ALA A 45 24.32 1.36 -8.18
N ARG A 46 25.44 2.09 -8.25
CA ARG A 46 25.70 3.23 -7.37
C ARG A 46 24.81 4.40 -7.79
N ARG A 47 23.87 4.78 -6.93
CA ARG A 47 23.07 6.01 -7.10
C ARG A 47 23.99 7.24 -7.04
N PRO A 48 23.76 8.26 -7.88
CA PRO A 48 24.45 9.54 -7.73
C PRO A 48 24.14 10.14 -6.35
N PRO A 49 25.06 10.91 -5.76
CA PRO A 49 24.81 11.59 -4.51
C PRO A 49 23.54 12.45 -4.59
N LEU A 50 22.81 12.53 -3.49
CA LEU A 50 21.68 13.46 -3.39
C LEU A 50 22.18 14.92 -3.49
N PRO A 51 21.35 15.86 -3.97
CA PRO A 51 21.72 17.27 -4.06
C PRO A 51 22.24 17.86 -2.74
N ASP A 52 23.16 18.83 -2.82
CA ASP A 52 23.86 19.42 -1.65
C ASP A 52 22.92 19.99 -0.56
N ARG A 53 21.68 20.34 -0.92
CA ARG A 53 20.65 20.77 0.03
C ARG A 53 20.47 19.78 1.20
N PHE A 54 20.64 18.48 0.97
CA PHE A 54 20.51 17.46 2.01
C PHE A 54 21.71 17.44 2.96
N ARG A 55 22.90 17.81 2.50
CA ARG A 55 24.07 18.00 3.38
C ARG A 55 23.85 19.24 4.26
N LYS A 56 23.44 20.36 3.66
CA LYS A 56 23.11 21.60 4.40
C LYS A 56 22.05 21.33 5.48
N LEU A 57 20.96 20.65 5.12
CA LEU A 57 19.92 20.25 6.06
C LEU A 57 20.45 19.42 7.23
N LYS A 58 21.31 18.42 6.98
CA LYS A 58 21.94 17.63 8.05
C LYS A 58 22.81 18.48 8.97
N CYS A 59 23.58 19.43 8.42
CA CYS A 59 24.36 20.37 9.23
C CYS A 59 23.44 21.26 10.09
N ASP A 60 22.35 21.77 9.52
CA ASP A 60 21.40 22.65 10.22
C ASP A 60 20.68 21.91 11.36
N LEU A 61 20.31 20.64 11.17
CA LEU A 61 19.66 19.82 12.19
C LEU A 61 20.55 19.53 13.41
N VAL A 62 21.87 19.47 13.22
CA VAL A 62 22.82 19.05 14.25
C VAL A 62 23.51 20.23 14.93
N ARG A 63 23.53 21.42 14.29
CA ARG A 63 24.26 22.60 14.73
C ARG A 63 23.99 22.96 16.20
N GLY A 64 25.06 23.07 16.98
CA GLY A 64 25.02 23.44 18.40
C GLY A 64 24.55 22.33 19.34
N ARG A 65 24.29 21.13 18.83
CA ARG A 65 23.87 19.93 19.60
C ARG A 65 24.64 18.67 19.19
N GLU A 66 25.79 18.83 18.54
CA GLU A 66 26.59 17.77 17.93
C GLU A 66 26.87 16.64 18.94
N ARG A 67 27.41 17.02 20.10
CA ARG A 67 27.75 16.08 21.17
C ARG A 67 26.52 15.41 21.77
N GLN A 68 25.45 16.17 22.01
CA GLN A 68 24.20 15.63 22.58
C GLN A 68 23.56 14.60 21.65
N ILE A 69 23.59 14.86 20.34
CA ILE A 69 23.07 13.94 19.32
C ILE A 69 23.93 12.67 19.28
N ALA A 70 25.26 12.79 19.22
CA ALA A 70 26.16 11.64 19.26
C ALA A 70 25.95 10.78 20.52
N ASP A 71 25.90 11.40 21.70
CA ASP A 71 25.71 10.69 22.97
C ASP A 71 24.33 10.01 23.06
N SER A 72 23.27 10.70 22.59
CA SER A 72 21.92 10.13 22.54
C SER A 72 21.81 8.98 21.55
N TRP A 73 22.52 9.04 20.42
CA TRP A 73 22.59 7.96 19.43
C TRP A 73 23.27 6.73 20.03
N THR A 74 24.40 6.89 20.71
CA THR A 74 25.05 5.77 21.40
C THR A 74 24.14 5.15 22.47
N ARG A 75 23.43 5.96 23.24
CA ARG A 75 22.44 5.47 24.22
C ARG A 75 21.30 4.71 23.55
N LEU A 76 20.77 5.23 22.44
CA LEU A 76 19.73 4.58 21.65
C LEU A 76 20.19 3.21 21.15
N LEU A 77 21.39 3.11 20.56
CA LEU A 77 21.92 1.85 20.05
C LEU A 77 22.05 0.79 21.15
N ARG A 78 22.45 1.17 22.38
CA ARG A 78 22.50 0.22 23.52
C ARG A 78 21.10 -0.28 23.87
N ARG A 79 20.11 0.62 23.93
CA ARG A 79 18.72 0.24 24.23
C ARG A 79 18.13 -0.66 23.14
N LEU A 80 18.40 -0.37 21.87
CA LEU A 80 17.95 -1.18 20.74
C LEU A 80 18.55 -2.58 20.75
N ARG A 81 19.82 -2.75 21.14
CA ARG A 81 20.41 -4.10 21.30
C ARG A 81 19.66 -4.92 22.33
N ALA A 82 19.44 -4.37 23.53
CA ALA A 82 18.70 -5.07 24.57
C ALA A 82 17.27 -5.40 24.14
N GLU A 83 16.60 -4.50 23.41
CA GLU A 83 15.25 -4.76 22.91
C GLU A 83 15.23 -5.82 21.80
N ASN A 84 16.24 -5.83 20.91
CA ASN A 84 16.40 -6.87 19.89
C ASN A 84 16.60 -8.24 20.53
N ASP A 85 17.36 -8.34 21.61
CA ASP A 85 17.54 -9.60 22.34
C ASP A 85 16.20 -10.10 22.91
N ILE A 86 15.39 -9.20 23.48
CA ILE A 86 14.04 -9.53 23.96
C ILE A 86 13.15 -10.02 22.82
N ILE A 87 13.17 -9.35 21.66
CA ILE A 87 12.39 -9.73 20.49
C ILE A 87 12.86 -11.09 19.96
N ALA A 88 14.17 -11.32 19.87
CA ALA A 88 14.73 -12.59 19.41
C ALA A 88 14.35 -13.75 20.33
N GLN A 89 14.33 -13.53 21.65
CA GLN A 89 13.92 -14.53 22.63
C GLN A 89 12.42 -14.81 22.62
N LYS A 90 11.57 -13.77 22.51
CA LYS A 90 10.11 -13.90 22.58
C LYS A 90 9.47 -14.25 21.22
N GLY A 91 10.14 -13.99 20.11
CA GLY A 91 9.58 -14.15 18.78
C GLY A 91 8.27 -13.38 18.60
N SER A 92 7.29 -14.00 17.95
CA SER A 92 5.97 -13.40 17.69
C SER A 92 5.17 -13.07 18.95
N ASP A 93 5.43 -13.76 20.07
CA ASP A 93 4.74 -13.54 21.34
C ASP A 93 5.16 -12.22 22.03
N VAL A 94 6.14 -11.51 21.47
CA VAL A 94 6.49 -10.16 21.90
C VAL A 94 5.37 -9.14 21.64
N ILE A 95 4.48 -9.43 20.69
CA ILE A 95 3.34 -8.58 20.36
C ILE A 95 2.20 -8.90 21.34
N PRO A 96 1.68 -7.89 22.07
CA PRO A 96 0.56 -8.07 22.98
C PRO A 96 -0.66 -8.64 22.25
N GLN A 97 -1.39 -9.52 22.94
CA GLN A 97 -2.55 -10.21 22.36
C GLN A 97 -3.71 -10.11 23.32
N VAL A 98 -4.90 -9.80 22.79
CA VAL A 98 -6.16 -9.71 23.55
C VAL A 98 -7.28 -10.40 22.79
N ASN A 99 -8.27 -10.93 23.50
CA ASN A 99 -9.48 -11.43 22.86
C ASN A 99 -10.46 -10.27 22.64
N PHE A 100 -11.18 -10.30 21.53
CA PHE A 100 -12.20 -9.30 21.23
C PHE A 100 -13.31 -9.24 22.30
N ALA A 101 -13.65 -10.40 22.88
CA ALA A 101 -14.63 -10.48 23.98
C ALA A 101 -14.21 -9.68 25.24
N ASP A 102 -12.90 -9.52 25.46
CA ASP A 102 -12.32 -8.86 26.63
C ASP A 102 -11.56 -7.59 26.25
N LEU A 103 -11.91 -6.95 25.12
CA LEU A 103 -11.08 -5.95 24.47
C LEU A 103 -10.71 -4.77 25.40
N ASP A 104 -11.71 -4.18 26.07
CA ASP A 104 -11.50 -3.00 26.92
C ASP A 104 -10.59 -3.32 28.12
N ALA A 105 -10.90 -4.42 28.82
CA ALA A 105 -10.12 -4.86 29.99
C ALA A 105 -8.70 -5.29 29.60
N GLY A 106 -8.57 -6.03 28.49
CA GLY A 106 -7.27 -6.48 27.97
C GLY A 106 -6.40 -5.32 27.49
N CYS A 107 -6.98 -4.31 26.83
CA CYS A 107 -6.26 -3.13 26.37
C CYS A 107 -5.76 -2.28 27.54
N GLU A 108 -6.58 -2.06 28.57
CA GLU A 108 -6.13 -1.29 29.73
C GLU A 108 -5.03 -2.04 30.51
N GLY A 109 -5.13 -3.36 30.63
CA GLY A 109 -4.10 -4.20 31.26
C GLY A 109 -2.75 -4.23 30.52
N LEU A 110 -2.75 -4.03 29.20
CA LEU A 110 -1.56 -4.11 28.35
C LEU A 110 -1.14 -2.78 27.71
N LYS A 111 -1.76 -1.67 28.12
CA LYS A 111 -1.61 -0.34 27.50
C LYS A 111 -0.17 0.10 27.27
N GLU A 112 0.68 -0.06 28.28
CA GLU A 112 2.09 0.33 28.17
C GLU A 112 2.89 -0.59 27.24
N GLU A 113 2.61 -1.90 27.22
CA GLU A 113 3.22 -2.80 26.25
C GLU A 113 2.71 -2.50 24.83
N ILE A 114 1.42 -2.21 24.64
CA ILE A 114 0.87 -1.80 23.34
C ILE A 114 1.59 -0.54 22.85
N ARG A 115 1.76 0.47 23.71
CA ARG A 115 2.46 1.71 23.38
C ARG A 115 3.95 1.46 23.07
N LYS A 116 4.60 0.58 23.83
CA LYS A 116 6.01 0.23 23.64
C LYS A 116 6.24 -0.51 22.33
N ARG A 117 5.37 -1.46 21.98
CA ARG A 117 5.49 -2.33 20.80
C ARG A 117 4.95 -1.66 19.54
N GLY A 118 4.00 -0.73 19.68
CA GLY A 118 3.36 -0.04 18.58
C GLY A 118 2.36 -0.90 17.80
N ALA A 119 2.01 -2.08 18.32
CA ALA A 119 1.11 -3.04 17.68
C ALA A 119 0.45 -3.95 18.73
N ILE A 120 -0.68 -4.56 18.35
CA ILE A 120 -1.44 -5.53 19.14
C ILE A 120 -2.14 -6.53 18.20
N VAL A 121 -2.31 -7.77 18.65
CA VAL A 121 -3.18 -8.76 18.00
C VAL A 121 -4.50 -8.85 18.76
N VAL A 122 -5.60 -8.54 18.09
CA VAL A 122 -6.96 -8.78 18.63
C VAL A 122 -7.50 -10.08 18.04
N ARG A 123 -7.69 -11.09 18.88
CA ARG A 123 -8.15 -12.43 18.48
C ARG A 123 -9.67 -12.54 18.56
N GLY A 124 -10.26 -13.31 17.64
CA GLY A 124 -11.68 -13.62 17.66
C GLY A 124 -12.59 -12.42 17.35
N VAL A 125 -12.12 -11.44 16.57
CA VAL A 125 -12.96 -10.32 16.09
C VAL A 125 -14.07 -10.84 15.18
N ILE A 126 -13.74 -11.80 14.33
CA ILE A 126 -14.66 -12.49 13.44
C ILE A 126 -14.54 -13.99 13.75
N PRO A 127 -15.65 -14.73 13.89
CA PRO A 127 -15.62 -16.19 14.01
C PRO A 127 -14.86 -16.84 12.86
N GLU A 128 -14.11 -17.90 13.13
CA GLU A 128 -13.24 -18.55 12.14
C GLU A 128 -14.02 -19.04 10.90
N SER A 129 -15.22 -19.57 11.09
CA SER A 129 -16.08 -20.05 10.00
C SER A 129 -16.48 -18.92 9.05
N GLU A 130 -16.78 -17.75 9.59
CA GLU A 130 -17.17 -16.57 8.81
C GLU A 130 -15.96 -15.98 8.09
N ALA A 131 -14.80 -15.87 8.76
CA ALA A 131 -13.57 -15.44 8.13
C ALA A 131 -13.13 -16.36 6.98
N ARG A 132 -13.37 -17.68 7.11
CA ARG A 132 -13.13 -18.65 6.04
C ARG A 132 -14.11 -18.46 4.87
N ALA A 133 -15.39 -18.23 5.14
CA ALA A 133 -16.38 -17.96 4.11
C ALA A 133 -16.02 -16.71 3.28
N TYR A 134 -15.57 -15.62 3.92
CA TYR A 134 -15.11 -14.42 3.20
C TYR A 134 -13.95 -14.72 2.24
N LYS A 135 -13.00 -15.56 2.65
CA LYS A 135 -11.90 -15.98 1.79
C LYS A 135 -12.42 -16.75 0.57
N GLU A 136 -13.33 -17.69 0.77
CA GLU A 136 -13.93 -18.49 -0.31
C GLU A 136 -14.68 -17.60 -1.31
N GLU A 137 -15.47 -16.65 -0.82
CA GLU A 137 -16.19 -15.66 -1.64
C GLU A 137 -15.24 -14.83 -2.51
N ILE A 138 -14.12 -14.36 -1.94
CA ILE A 138 -13.10 -13.60 -2.68
C ILE A 138 -12.43 -14.47 -3.74
N GLU A 139 -12.05 -15.71 -3.40
CA GLU A 139 -11.45 -16.64 -4.36
C GLU A 139 -12.40 -16.94 -5.53
N ASP A 140 -13.68 -17.15 -5.25
CA ASP A 140 -14.69 -17.40 -6.28
C ASP A 140 -14.98 -16.16 -7.12
N TYR A 141 -14.96 -14.96 -6.52
CA TYR A 141 -15.06 -13.72 -7.26
C TYR A 141 -13.88 -13.56 -8.24
N VAL A 142 -12.65 -13.81 -7.80
CA VAL A 142 -11.45 -13.73 -8.66
C VAL A 142 -11.51 -14.75 -9.79
N LYS A 143 -11.95 -15.99 -9.52
CA LYS A 143 -12.13 -17.03 -10.56
C LYS A 143 -13.15 -16.63 -11.62
N LYS A 144 -14.26 -15.99 -11.22
CA LYS A 144 -15.32 -15.53 -12.12
C LYS A 144 -14.91 -14.30 -12.94
N ASN A 145 -13.89 -13.56 -12.51
CA ASN A 145 -13.46 -12.31 -13.13
C ASN A 145 -11.94 -12.31 -13.42
N PRO A 146 -11.42 -13.19 -14.31
CA PRO A 146 -9.98 -13.33 -14.55
C PRO A 146 -9.29 -12.08 -15.11
N TRP A 147 -10.06 -11.10 -15.60
CA TRP A 147 -9.55 -9.82 -16.11
C TRP A 147 -9.29 -8.76 -15.02
N THR A 148 -9.62 -9.01 -13.75
CA THR A 148 -9.40 -8.05 -12.64
C THR A 148 -8.01 -8.16 -11.98
N ARG A 149 -7.06 -8.90 -12.58
CA ARG A 149 -5.65 -8.82 -12.16
C ARG A 149 -5.16 -7.41 -12.49
N GLY A 150 -4.82 -6.63 -11.46
CA GLY A 150 -4.25 -5.29 -11.62
C GLY A 150 -3.01 -5.32 -12.53
N GLU A 151 -2.84 -4.24 -13.30
CA GLU A 151 -1.66 -4.03 -14.15
C GLU A 151 -0.34 -3.99 -13.36
#